data_AF-A0A1G3ZK42-F1
#
_entry.id   AF-A0A1G3ZK42-F1
#
_cell.length_a   1.000
_cell.length_b   1.000
_cell.length_c   1.000
_cell.angle_alpha   90.00
_cell.angle_beta   90.00
_cell.angle_gamma   90.00
#
_symmetry.space_group_name_H-M   'P 1'
#
loop_
_entity.id
_entity.type
_entity.pdbx_description
1 polymer ?
#
loop_
_entity_poly.entity_id
_entity_poly.type
_entity_poly.pdbx_seq_one_letter_code
_entity_poly.pdbx_strand_id
1 'polypeptide(L)'
;MLCLHHEKLGRPLAQELLAHDWLDSAHAAGRVLRRCLNEFAHDTWPGRDHLDDLLEDDEEIRLVASLLFEAPAIDDPLKVAHEGLRRLQARALEPRLRQIELEIAAKQTEGAADIQPLLKSRTDLQRQLRQPPVLAAGV
;
A
#
# COMPACT_ATOMS: atom_id res chain seq x y z
N MET A 1 -12.37 2.95 2.96
CA MET A 1 -11.29 3.20 1.98
C MET A 1 -11.31 4.67 1.59
N LEU A 2 -10.17 5.34 1.60
CA LEU A 2 -10.10 6.80 1.40
C LEU A 2 -10.48 7.25 -0.02
N CYS A 3 -10.04 6.51 -1.05
CA CYS A 3 -10.30 6.84 -2.46
C CYS A 3 -11.78 6.74 -2.87
N LEU A 4 -12.61 6.02 -2.12
CA LEU A 4 -14.07 5.95 -2.35
C LEU A 4 -14.79 7.26 -2.02
N HIS A 5 -14.25 8.01 -1.05
CA HIS A 5 -14.82 9.29 -0.58
C HIS A 5 -14.08 10.49 -1.16
N HIS A 6 -12.82 10.30 -1.56
CA HIS A 6 -11.95 11.34 -2.12
C HIS A 6 -11.30 10.85 -3.42
N GLU A 7 -12.09 10.76 -4.48
CA GLU A 7 -11.68 10.21 -5.79
C GLU A 7 -10.47 10.94 -6.40
N LYS A 8 -10.29 12.23 -6.09
CA LYS A 8 -9.11 13.02 -6.50
C LYS A 8 -7.78 12.41 -6.04
N LEU A 9 -7.79 11.65 -4.95
CA LEU A 9 -6.60 10.96 -4.44
C LEU A 9 -6.39 9.59 -5.11
N GLY A 10 -7.38 9.08 -5.85
CA GLY A 10 -7.33 7.75 -6.46
C GLY A 10 -6.15 7.57 -7.41
N ARG A 11 -5.97 8.50 -8.35
CA ARG A 11 -4.87 8.44 -9.33
C ARG A 11 -3.48 8.59 -8.70
N PRO A 12 -3.21 9.60 -7.83
CA PRO A 12 -1.94 9.67 -7.09
C PRO A 12 -1.67 8.41 -6.25
N LEU A 13 -2.69 7.86 -5.58
CA LEU A 13 -2.54 6.63 -4.79
C LEU A 13 -2.21 5.43 -5.68
N ALA A 14 -2.84 5.32 -6.85
CA ALA A 14 -2.62 4.21 -7.77
C ALA A 14 -1.17 4.20 -8.30
N GLN A 15 -0.63 5.37 -8.63
CA GLN A 15 0.75 5.51 -9.09
C GLN A 15 1.75 5.00 -8.06
N GLU A 16 1.62 5.42 -6.79
CA GLU A 16 2.55 5.02 -5.73
C GLU A 16 2.37 3.55 -5.31
N LEU A 17 1.12 3.12 -5.10
CA LEU A 17 0.86 1.78 -4.54
C LEU A 17 1.09 0.65 -5.54
N LEU A 18 0.78 0.85 -6.83
CA LEU A 18 1.01 -0.15 -7.85
C LEU A 18 2.50 -0.26 -8.22
N ALA A 19 3.29 0.81 -8.05
CA ALA A 19 4.73 0.77 -8.29
C ALA A 19 5.53 -0.05 -7.27
N HIS A 20 5.02 -0.16 -6.04
CA HIS A 20 5.78 -0.71 -4.91
C HIS A 20 5.27 -2.05 -4.35
N ASP A 21 4.14 -2.55 -4.86
CA ASP A 21 3.53 -3.82 -4.47
C ASP A 21 3.38 -4.01 -2.94
N TRP A 22 3.06 -2.92 -2.23
CA TRP A 22 2.84 -2.97 -0.76
C TRP A 22 1.46 -3.50 -0.37
N LEU A 23 0.59 -3.74 -1.35
CA LEU A 23 -0.79 -4.15 -1.12
C LEU A 23 -0.88 -5.66 -0.89
N ASP A 24 -1.28 -6.01 0.33
CA ASP A 24 -1.54 -7.39 0.73
C ASP A 24 -2.89 -7.88 0.17
N SER A 25 -2.83 -8.64 -0.92
CA SER A 25 -4.01 -9.21 -1.58
C SER A 25 -4.60 -10.43 -0.85
N ALA A 26 -4.03 -10.88 0.28
CA ALA A 26 -4.59 -12.00 1.04
C ALA A 26 -5.91 -11.65 1.74
N HIS A 27 -6.19 -10.36 1.95
CA HIS A 27 -7.39 -9.87 2.62
C HIS A 27 -8.32 -9.18 1.62
N ALA A 28 -9.64 -9.29 1.82
CA ALA A 28 -10.64 -8.63 0.95
C ALA A 28 -10.38 -7.14 0.78
N ALA A 29 -10.03 -6.42 1.85
CA ALA A 29 -9.70 -4.99 1.77
C ALA A 29 -8.54 -4.68 0.82
N GLY A 30 -7.53 -5.55 0.76
CA GLY A 30 -6.40 -5.40 -0.15
C GLY A 30 -6.75 -5.74 -1.59
N ARG A 31 -7.57 -6.77 -1.82
CA ARG A 31 -8.10 -7.13 -3.14
C ARG A 31 -8.93 -5.98 -3.73
N VAL A 32 -9.93 -5.51 -2.99
CA VAL A 32 -10.79 -4.39 -3.42
C VAL A 32 -9.96 -3.14 -3.66
N LEU A 33 -9.03 -2.80 -2.75
CA LEU A 33 -8.17 -1.62 -2.95
C LEU A 33 -7.35 -1.75 -4.23
N ARG A 34 -6.74 -2.91 -4.50
CA ARG A 34 -5.98 -3.15 -5.74
C ARG A 34 -6.86 -2.99 -6.98
N ARG A 35 -8.08 -3.54 -6.99
CA ARG A 35 -9.04 -3.35 -8.10
C ARG A 35 -9.37 -1.89 -8.32
N CYS A 36 -9.76 -1.16 -7.27
CA CYS A 36 -10.08 0.26 -7.38
C CYS A 36 -8.90 1.07 -7.92
N LEU A 37 -7.68 0.80 -7.44
CA LEU A 37 -6.49 1.49 -7.92
C LEU A 37 -6.16 1.17 -9.37
N ASN A 38 -6.42 -0.05 -9.85
CA ASN A 38 -6.28 -0.38 -11.26
C ASN A 38 -7.25 0.44 -12.10
N GLU A 39 -8.51 0.59 -11.70
CA GLU A 39 -9.47 1.43 -12.42
C GLU A 39 -9.05 2.91 -12.43
N PHE A 40 -8.54 3.44 -11.31
CA PHE A 40 -7.98 4.79 -11.25
C PHE A 40 -6.74 4.96 -12.14
N ALA A 41 -5.89 3.93 -12.24
CA ALA A 41 -4.68 3.98 -13.06
C ALA A 41 -4.99 4.02 -14.56
N HIS A 42 -6.05 3.35 -15.00
CA HIS A 42 -6.48 3.29 -16.39
C HIS A 42 -7.49 4.39 -16.78
N ASP A 43 -7.80 5.31 -15.86
CA ASP A 43 -8.84 6.34 -16.04
C ASP A 43 -10.23 5.72 -16.38
N THR A 44 -10.49 4.51 -15.89
CA THR A 44 -11.74 3.74 -16.10
C THR A 44 -12.63 3.67 -14.84
N TRP A 45 -12.32 4.46 -13.81
CA TRP A 45 -13.10 4.49 -12.57
C TRP A 45 -14.60 4.70 -12.83
N PRO A 46 -15.47 3.73 -12.48
CA PRO A 46 -16.90 3.80 -12.77
C PRO A 46 -17.66 4.79 -11.88
N GLY A 47 -17.02 5.28 -10.81
CA GLY A 47 -17.65 6.06 -9.75
C GLY A 47 -18.00 5.19 -8.54
N ARG A 48 -18.00 5.80 -7.35
CA ARG A 48 -18.29 5.09 -6.09
C ARG A 48 -19.66 4.40 -6.03
N ASP A 49 -20.63 4.88 -6.81
CA ASP A 49 -22.02 4.39 -6.81
C ASP A 49 -22.24 3.24 -7.83
N HIS A 50 -21.19 2.87 -8.60
CA HIS A 50 -21.24 1.86 -9.66
C HIS A 50 -20.15 0.79 -9.46
N LEU A 51 -19.91 0.39 -8.21
CA LEU A 51 -18.89 -0.59 -7.86
C LEU A 51 -19.34 -2.03 -8.00
N ASP A 52 -20.63 -2.30 -8.19
CA ASP A 52 -21.18 -3.67 -8.21
C ASP A 52 -20.49 -4.57 -9.23
N ASP A 53 -20.12 -4.04 -10.40
CA ASP A 53 -19.42 -4.77 -11.46
C ASP A 53 -17.92 -5.01 -11.16
N LEU A 54 -17.35 -4.32 -10.16
CA LEU A 54 -15.94 -4.42 -9.78
C LEU A 54 -15.71 -5.45 -8.66
N LEU A 55 -16.74 -5.77 -7.87
CA LEU A 55 -16.63 -6.64 -6.69
C LEU A 55 -16.91 -8.09 -7.09
N GLU A 56 -16.04 -9.01 -6.67
CA GLU A 56 -16.13 -10.41 -7.13
C GLU A 56 -16.87 -11.34 -6.17
N ASP A 57 -16.94 -10.99 -4.88
CA ASP A 57 -17.48 -11.88 -3.84
C ASP A 57 -18.30 -11.13 -2.77
N ASP A 58 -19.10 -11.88 -2.01
CA ASP A 58 -19.98 -11.34 -0.96
C ASP A 58 -19.21 -10.68 0.20
N GLU A 59 -17.95 -11.07 0.42
CA GLU A 59 -17.09 -10.45 1.44
C GLU A 59 -16.72 -9.02 1.01
N GLU A 60 -16.33 -8.85 -0.25
CA GLU A 60 -16.01 -7.56 -0.87
C GLU A 60 -17.23 -6.63 -0.92
N ILE A 61 -18.40 -7.15 -1.33
CA ILE A 61 -19.66 -6.39 -1.35
C ILE A 61 -20.00 -5.85 0.04
N ARG A 62 -19.96 -6.71 1.07
CA ARG A 62 -20.26 -6.31 2.45
C ARG A 62 -19.26 -5.28 2.97
N LEU A 63 -17.96 -5.46 2.66
CA LEU A 63 -16.93 -4.52 3.05
C LEU A 63 -17.17 -3.15 2.43
N VAL A 64 -17.40 -3.07 1.11
CA VAL A 64 -17.63 -1.81 0.42
C VAL A 64 -18.90 -1.13 0.91
N ALA A 65 -20.00 -1.88 1.07
CA ALA A 65 -21.24 -1.35 1.63
C ALA A 65 -21.03 -0.70 3.01
N SER A 66 -20.27 -1.36 3.90
CA SER A 66 -19.94 -0.79 5.21
C SER A 66 -19.14 0.51 5.11
N LEU A 67 -18.18 0.56 4.17
CA LEU A 67 -17.31 1.72 3.95
C LEU A 67 -18.03 2.91 3.30
N LEU A 68 -19.05 2.65 2.47
CA LEU A 68 -19.86 3.68 1.84
C LEU A 68 -20.90 4.27 2.80
N PHE A 69 -21.48 3.41 3.66
CA PHE A 69 -22.45 3.84 4.66
C PHE A 69 -21.85 4.80 5.69
N GLU A 70 -20.62 4.53 6.14
CA GLU A 70 -19.93 5.37 7.12
C GLU A 70 -18.82 6.18 6.45
N ALA A 71 -19.18 7.37 5.97
CA ALA A 71 -18.19 8.33 5.48
C ALA A 71 -17.37 8.87 6.67
N PRO A 72 -16.04 8.66 6.69
CA PRO A 72 -15.23 9.14 7.80
C PRO A 72 -15.15 10.67 7.76
N ALA A 73 -15.33 11.30 8.92
CA ALA A 73 -15.10 12.73 9.09
C ALA A 73 -13.58 13.00 9.04
N ILE A 74 -13.07 13.32 7.85
CA ILE A 74 -11.65 13.55 7.60
C ILE A 74 -11.44 15.02 7.23
N ASP A 75 -10.75 15.75 8.11
CA ASP A 75 -10.41 17.16 7.88
C ASP A 75 -9.39 17.34 6.74
N ASP A 76 -8.36 16.50 6.70
CA ASP A 76 -7.31 16.53 5.68
C ASP A 76 -7.09 15.12 5.08
N PRO A 77 -7.78 14.82 3.97
CA PRO A 77 -7.66 13.54 3.28
C PRO A 77 -6.24 13.26 2.78
N LEU A 78 -5.50 14.29 2.38
CA LEU A 78 -4.14 14.13 1.87
C LEU A 78 -3.19 13.69 2.99
N LYS A 79 -3.30 14.30 4.17
CA LYS A 79 -2.54 13.90 5.35
C LYS A 79 -2.85 12.46 5.78
N VAL A 80 -4.12 12.06 5.76
CA VAL A 80 -4.52 10.67 6.05
C VAL A 80 -3.94 9.70 5.00
N ALA A 81 -3.93 10.08 3.72
CA ALA A 81 -3.33 9.28 2.66
C ALA A 81 -1.83 9.07 2.86
N HIS A 82 -1.08 10.13 3.18
CA HIS A 82 0.37 10.04 3.45
C HIS A 82 0.68 9.14 4.65
N GLU A 83 -0.09 9.25 5.73
CA GLU A 83 0.08 8.36 6.89
C GLU A 83 -0.26 6.91 6.55
N GLY A 84 -1.31 6.69 5.73
CA GLY A 84 -1.65 5.37 5.20
C GLY A 84 -0.51 4.76 4.39
N LEU A 85 0.08 5.51 3.46
CA LEU A 85 1.23 5.09 2.66
C LEU A 85 2.44 4.75 3.53
N ARG A 86 2.76 5.61 4.51
CA ARG A 86 3.85 5.36 5.46
C ARG A 86 3.65 4.04 6.21
N ARG A 87 2.44 3.77 6.68
CA ARG A 87 2.10 2.52 7.38
C ARG A 87 2.15 1.30 6.47
N LEU A 88 1.67 1.41 5.23
CA LEU A 88 1.74 0.32 4.25
C LEU A 88 3.19 -0.01 3.90
N GLN A 89 4.01 1.00 3.66
CA GLN A 89 5.44 0.84 3.43
C GLN A 89 6.12 0.15 4.62
N ALA A 90 5.88 0.64 5.85
CA ALA A 90 6.44 0.02 7.06
C ALA A 90 6.03 -1.45 7.17
N ARG A 91 4.73 -1.75 7.03
CA ARG A 91 4.21 -3.13 7.09
C ARG A 91 4.84 -4.05 6.04
N ALA A 92 5.12 -3.54 4.85
CA ALA A 92 5.72 -4.32 3.77
C ALA A 92 7.24 -4.51 3.94
N LEU A 93 7.97 -3.48 4.39
CA LEU A 93 9.43 -3.47 4.40
C LEU A 93 10.06 -3.91 5.74
N GLU A 94 9.43 -3.64 6.88
CA GLU A 94 9.97 -4.00 8.20
C GLU A 94 10.16 -5.51 8.40
N PRO A 95 9.23 -6.40 7.99
CA PRO A 95 9.45 -7.85 8.09
C PRO A 95 10.65 -8.30 7.25
N ARG A 96 10.81 -7.74 6.05
CA ARG A 96 11.92 -8.05 5.13
C ARG A 96 13.26 -7.57 5.72
N LEU A 97 13.27 -6.39 6.34
CA LEU A 97 14.45 -5.86 7.02
C LEU A 97 14.88 -6.76 8.17
N ARG A 98 13.94 -7.17 9.03
CA ARG A 98 14.22 -8.11 10.14
C ARG A 98 14.76 -9.45 9.65
N GLN A 99 14.21 -9.98 8.55
CA GLN A 99 14.71 -11.23 7.96
C GLN A 99 16.17 -11.12 7.50
N ILE A 100 16.52 -10.02 6.83
CA ILE A 100 17.90 -9.75 6.39
C ILE A 100 18.84 -9.60 7.60
N GLU A 101 18.40 -8.92 8.67
CA GLU A 101 19.19 -8.75 9.89
C GLU A 101 19.48 -10.09 10.58
N LEU A 102 18.50 -10.99 10.65
CA LEU A 102 18.69 -12.34 11.17
C LEU A 102 19.65 -13.17 10.30
N GLU A 103 19.52 -13.08 8.97
CA GLU A 103 20.41 -13.80 8.04
C GLU A 103 21.86 -13.33 8.13
N ILE A 104 22.07 -12.02 8.28
CA ILE A 104 23.40 -11.44 8.52
C ILE A 104 24.00 -12.02 9.81
N ALA A 105 23.24 -12.04 10.91
CA ALA A 105 23.72 -12.57 12.19
C ALA A 105 24.09 -14.06 12.11
N ALA A 106 23.29 -14.85 11.39
CA ALA A 106 23.56 -16.27 11.16
C ALA A 106 24.86 -16.48 10.36
N LYS A 107 25.02 -15.80 9.22
CA LYS A 107 26.22 -15.93 8.37
C LYS A 107 27.50 -15.47 9.05
N GLN A 108 27.43 -14.44 9.90
CA GLN A 108 28.57 -14.00 10.72
C GLN A 108 29.01 -15.09 11.71
N THR A 109 28.05 -15.79 12.31
CA THR A 109 28.32 -16.90 13.25
C THR A 109 28.93 -18.11 12.54
N GLU A 110 28.47 -18.40 11.32
CA GLU A 110 28.92 -19.53 10.51
C GLU A 110 30.25 -19.27 9.76
N GLY A 111 30.78 -18.04 9.79
CA GLY A 111 31.97 -17.66 9.03
C GLY A 111 31.77 -17.68 7.51
N ALA A 112 30.53 -17.52 7.04
CA ALA A 112 30.20 -17.54 5.62
C ALA A 112 30.67 -16.25 4.92
N ALA A 113 31.30 -16.41 3.75
CA ALA A 113 32.08 -15.35 3.11
C ALA A 113 31.26 -14.28 2.35
N ASP A 114 29.97 -14.47 2.11
CA ASP A 114 29.18 -13.57 1.26
C ASP A 114 28.01 -12.91 2.01
N ILE A 115 28.31 -11.79 2.67
CA ILE A 115 27.36 -10.97 3.47
C ILE A 115 27.10 -9.61 2.80
N GLN A 116 28.00 -9.17 1.91
CA GLN A 116 27.92 -7.93 1.14
C GLN A 116 26.56 -7.67 0.48
N PRO A 117 25.91 -8.62 -0.23
CA PRO A 117 24.60 -8.39 -0.83
C PRO A 117 23.50 -8.13 0.20
N LEU A 118 23.58 -8.76 1.38
CA LEU A 118 22.63 -8.55 2.48
C LEU A 118 22.81 -7.17 3.12
N LEU A 119 24.05 -6.71 3.30
CA LEU A 119 24.34 -5.37 3.84
C LEU A 119 23.82 -4.26 2.91
N LYS A 120 24.00 -4.45 1.59
CA LYS A 120 23.44 -3.55 0.58
C LYS A 120 21.92 -3.51 0.66
N SER A 121 21.28 -4.69 0.65
CA SER A 121 19.81 -4.80 0.73
C SER A 121 19.25 -4.18 2.02
N ARG A 122 19.91 -4.39 3.17
CA ARG A 122 19.54 -3.75 4.45
C ARG A 122 19.57 -2.23 4.34
N THR A 123 20.63 -1.68 3.76
CA THR A 123 20.82 -0.22 3.61
C THR A 123 19.77 0.36 2.67
N ASP A 124 19.46 -0.33 1.57
CA ASP A 124 18.44 0.10 0.62
C ASP A 124 17.04 0.13 1.26
N LEU A 125 16.67 -0.92 2.02
CA LEU A 125 15.39 -0.96 2.74
C LEU A 125 15.30 0.12 3.83
N GLN A 126 16.37 0.34 4.59
CA GLN A 126 16.41 1.41 5.59
C GLN A 126 16.28 2.79 4.96
N ARG A 127 16.86 3.01 3.76
CA ARG A 127 16.68 4.26 3.02
C ARG A 127 15.24 4.46 2.60
N GLN A 128 14.59 3.43 2.06
CA GLN A 128 13.19 3.48 1.66
C GLN A 128 12.27 3.81 2.85
N LEU A 129 12.46 3.16 4.00
CA LEU A 129 11.67 3.44 5.22
C LEU A 129 11.82 4.87 5.75
N ARG A 130 12.96 5.52 5.50
CA ARG A 130 13.18 6.93 5.88
C ARG A 130 12.57 7.92 4.89
N GLN A 131 12.18 7.45 3.71
CA GLN A 131 11.65 8.26 2.63
C GLN A 131 10.30 7.68 2.20
N PRO A 132 9.25 7.84 3.04
CA PRO A 132 7.91 7.46 2.63
C PRO A 132 7.49 8.30 1.41
N PRO A 133 6.73 7.71 0.47
CA PRO A 133 6.29 8.42 -0.70
C PRO A 133 5.34 9.54 -0.30
N VAL A 134 5.45 10.66 -1.00
CA VAL A 134 4.61 11.83 -0.82
C VAL A 134 3.78 11.97 -2.07
N LEU A 135 2.47 11.83 -1.92
CA LEU A 135 1.54 12.13 -3.00
C LEU A 135 1.71 13.60 -3.37
N ALA A 136 2.05 13.87 -4.63
CA ALA A 136 1.94 15.21 -5.17
C ALA A 136 0.48 15.64 -5.07
N ALA A 137 0.21 16.77 -4.43
CA ALA A 137 -1.08 17.42 -4.55
C ALA A 137 -1.25 17.71 -6.04
N GLY A 138 -2.17 17.00 -6.70
CA GLY A 138 -2.47 17.22 -8.10
C GLY A 138 -2.77 18.70 -8.33
N VAL A 139 -2.00 19.31 -9.23
CA VAL A 139 -2.23 20.66 -9.75
C VAL A 139 -3.49 20.65 -10.61
#